data_AF-A0A7V6DY83-F1
#
_entry.id   AF-A0A7V6DY83-F1
#
_cell.length_a   1.000
_cell.length_b   1.000
_cell.length_c   1.000
_cell.angle_alpha   90.00
_cell.angle_beta   90.00
_cell.angle_gamma   90.00
#
_symmetry.space_group_name_H-M   'P 1'
#
loop_
_entity.id
_entity.type
_entity.pdbx_description
1 polymer ?
#
loop_
_entity_poly.entity_id
_entity_poly.type
_entity_poly.pdbx_seq_one_letter_code
_entity_poly.pdbx_strand_id
1 'polypeptide(L)'
;DGSSWTQIGSATISMASQVYVGLAVTSHNNSAISTAVFENVTVSSGGGSAAGDGLKGEYYDNMDFTNLKVTRVDGTVNFDWGTGSPDASMGADQFSVRWTGDIVPRYSEEYTFKTYSDDGVRLWINGTKVIDNWTDHAPTYNTGKITLTAGQRYSIKLEFYENGGGAVMKLYWSSASQPEEIVPKSQLYSQSLKSAAGELQPLLSEKENAASVHIYPNPVADRLSIKGEKLASVAIYNLQGIAVYHWTGTTDELVVDVSALLPGVYVVSVVDNEQLSVMRIMKVIK
;
A
#
# COMPACT_ATOMS: atom_id res chain seq x y z
N ASP A 1 3.01 -22.36 -29.80
CA ASP A 1 4.16 -21.49 -30.14
C ASP A 1 4.57 -20.58 -28.97
N GLY A 2 3.89 -20.63 -27.81
CA GLY A 2 4.24 -19.81 -26.64
C GLY A 2 3.81 -18.35 -26.76
N SER A 3 3.44 -17.92 -27.96
CA SER A 3 2.92 -16.59 -28.30
C SER A 3 1.40 -16.54 -28.41
N SER A 4 0.74 -17.67 -28.67
CA SER A 4 -0.72 -17.74 -28.81
C SER A 4 -1.31 -18.73 -27.79
N TRP A 5 -1.89 -18.22 -26.70
CA TRP A 5 -2.59 -19.02 -25.71
C TRP A 5 -4.10 -18.96 -25.94
N THR A 6 -4.72 -20.09 -26.27
CA THR A 6 -6.17 -20.20 -26.40
C THR A 6 -6.77 -20.65 -25.07
N GLN A 7 -7.60 -19.82 -24.46
CA GLN A 7 -8.28 -20.18 -23.22
C GLN A 7 -9.28 -21.31 -23.48
N ILE A 8 -9.09 -22.44 -22.78
CA ILE A 8 -9.95 -23.64 -22.90
C ILE A 8 -11.06 -23.71 -21.85
N GLY A 9 -11.04 -22.84 -20.83
CA GLY A 9 -12.04 -22.78 -19.78
C GLY A 9 -11.67 -21.80 -18.66
N SER A 10 -12.61 -21.56 -17.74
CA SER A 10 -12.36 -20.87 -16.47
C SER A 10 -13.30 -21.37 -15.37
N ALA A 11 -12.89 -21.21 -14.12
CA ALA A 11 -13.71 -21.50 -12.94
C ALA A 11 -13.57 -20.35 -11.93
N THR A 12 -14.68 -20.01 -11.28
CA THR A 12 -14.67 -19.08 -10.14
C THR A 12 -14.73 -19.89 -8.85
N ILE A 13 -13.78 -19.66 -7.95
CA ILE A 13 -13.68 -20.37 -6.67
C ILE A 13 -13.83 -19.34 -5.56
N SER A 14 -14.83 -19.51 -4.69
CA SER A 14 -14.93 -18.72 -3.46
C SER A 14 -13.86 -19.18 -2.49
N MET A 15 -12.99 -18.27 -2.06
CA MET A 15 -11.86 -18.58 -1.19
C MET A 15 -11.91 -17.72 0.09
N ALA A 16 -11.13 -18.12 1.11
CA ALA A 16 -10.96 -17.34 2.33
C ALA A 16 -10.28 -15.98 2.05
N SER A 17 -10.29 -15.07 3.03
CA SER A 17 -9.73 -13.71 2.89
C SER A 17 -8.24 -13.66 2.53
N GLN A 18 -7.52 -14.77 2.71
CA GLN A 18 -6.14 -14.93 2.31
C GLN A 18 -5.98 -16.20 1.46
N VAL A 19 -5.37 -16.03 0.28
CA VAL A 19 -5.13 -17.12 -0.67
C VAL A 19 -3.67 -17.13 -1.07
N TYR A 20 -3.11 -18.32 -1.19
CA TYR A 20 -1.78 -18.53 -1.75
C TYR A 20 -1.94 -19.05 -3.17
N VAL A 21 -1.39 -18.32 -4.14
CA VAL A 21 -1.38 -18.70 -5.55
C VAL A 21 0.07 -18.98 -5.96
N GLY A 22 0.29 -20.08 -6.66
CA GLY A 22 1.62 -20.48 -7.12
C GLY A 22 1.54 -21.24 -8.44
N LEU A 23 2.66 -21.32 -9.14
CA LEU A 23 2.83 -22.10 -10.35
C LEU A 23 3.44 -23.45 -9.99
N ALA A 24 2.88 -24.54 -10.52
CA ALA A 24 3.38 -25.89 -10.32
C ALA A 24 3.87 -26.48 -11.64
N VAL A 25 5.00 -27.20 -11.59
CA VAL A 25 5.52 -27.98 -12.72
C VAL A 25 5.26 -29.45 -12.41
N THR A 26 4.57 -30.14 -13.30
CA THR A 26 4.34 -31.59 -13.20
C THR A 26 4.95 -32.29 -14.40
N SER A 27 5.75 -33.33 -14.15
CA SER A 27 6.25 -34.22 -15.21
C SER A 27 5.22 -35.31 -15.50
N HIS A 28 5.01 -35.64 -16.77
CA HIS A 28 4.23 -36.82 -17.18
C HIS A 28 5.03 -38.12 -17.07
N ASN A 29 6.33 -38.03 -16.75
CA ASN A 29 7.24 -39.15 -16.55
C ASN A 29 7.85 -39.06 -15.15
N ASN A 30 7.45 -39.99 -14.26
CA ASN A 30 7.92 -40.06 -12.88
C ASN A 30 9.38 -40.53 -12.74
N SER A 31 10.05 -40.88 -13.84
CA SER A 31 11.43 -41.36 -13.88
C SER A 31 12.42 -40.32 -14.43
N ALA A 32 11.96 -39.10 -14.77
CA ALA A 32 12.79 -38.05 -15.35
C ALA A 32 12.53 -36.68 -14.70
N ILE A 33 13.61 -35.94 -14.40
CA ILE A 33 13.54 -34.56 -13.93
C ILE A 33 13.19 -33.67 -15.13
N SER A 34 12.23 -32.76 -14.95
CA SER A 34 11.85 -31.77 -15.95
C SER A 34 12.15 -30.37 -15.40
N THR A 35 12.80 -29.55 -16.22
CA THR A 35 12.98 -28.12 -15.96
C THR A 35 12.00 -27.35 -16.82
N ALA A 36 11.17 -26.51 -16.19
CA ALA A 36 10.34 -25.54 -16.88
C ALA A 36 10.75 -24.13 -16.45
N VAL A 37 10.77 -23.20 -17.40
CA VAL A 37 11.01 -21.78 -17.16
C VAL A 37 9.70 -21.05 -17.36
N PHE A 38 9.29 -20.25 -16.37
CA PHE A 38 8.15 -19.35 -16.50
C PHE A 38 8.68 -17.94 -16.77
N GLU A 39 8.31 -17.36 -17.90
CA GLU A 39 8.61 -15.96 -18.25
C GLU A 39 7.31 -15.15 -18.32
N ASN A 40 7.39 -13.84 -18.07
CA ASN A 40 6.25 -12.91 -18.13
C ASN A 40 5.07 -13.28 -17.20
N VAL A 41 5.34 -13.87 -16.04
CA VAL A 41 4.30 -14.16 -15.03
C VAL A 41 3.82 -12.84 -14.43
N THR A 42 2.54 -12.53 -14.64
CA THR A 42 1.89 -11.37 -14.04
C THR A 42 0.76 -11.84 -13.15
N VAL A 43 0.75 -11.38 -11.91
CA VAL A 43 -0.40 -11.51 -11.02
C VAL A 43 -1.18 -10.20 -11.13
N SER A 44 -2.25 -10.22 -11.92
CA SER A 44 -3.25 -9.16 -11.85
C SER A 44 -4.23 -9.53 -10.73
N SER A 45 -4.43 -8.62 -9.77
CA SER A 45 -5.57 -8.73 -8.88
C SER A 45 -6.81 -8.74 -9.75
N GLY A 46 -7.50 -9.89 -9.82
CA GLY A 46 -8.75 -10.00 -10.57
C GLY A 46 -9.81 -9.15 -9.90
N GLY A 47 -9.86 -7.84 -10.20
CA GLY A 47 -10.98 -6.92 -9.96
C GLY A 47 -11.55 -6.81 -8.54
N GLY A 48 -11.01 -7.53 -7.56
CA GLY A 48 -11.40 -7.46 -6.17
C GLY A 48 -10.44 -6.55 -5.44
N SER A 49 -10.56 -5.23 -5.67
CA SER A 49 -10.19 -4.30 -4.60
C SER A 49 -10.82 -4.84 -3.32
N ALA A 50 -10.04 -5.07 -2.26
CA ALA A 50 -10.65 -5.14 -0.93
C ALA A 50 -11.59 -3.93 -0.85
N ALA A 51 -12.90 -4.16 -0.72
CA ALA A 51 -13.88 -3.08 -0.89
C ALA A 51 -13.43 -1.89 -0.03
N GLY A 52 -13.43 -0.68 -0.62
CA GLY A 52 -12.93 0.49 0.07
C GLY A 52 -13.46 0.58 1.50
N ASP A 53 -12.57 0.94 2.43
CA ASP A 53 -12.82 0.96 3.87
C ASP A 53 -13.04 2.38 4.41
N GLY A 54 -12.75 3.41 3.61
CA GLY A 54 -12.90 4.81 3.99
C GLY A 54 -11.61 5.60 3.88
N LEU A 55 -11.47 6.67 4.65
CA LEU A 55 -10.24 7.46 4.77
C LEU A 55 -9.77 7.49 6.22
N LYS A 56 -8.45 7.56 6.42
CA LYS A 56 -7.87 7.81 7.75
C LYS A 56 -8.13 9.27 8.12
N GLY A 57 -9.03 9.51 9.07
CA GLY A 57 -9.32 10.82 9.65
C GLY A 57 -8.48 11.06 10.91
N GLU A 58 -7.74 12.15 10.91
CA GLU A 58 -6.99 12.67 12.07
C GLU A 58 -7.69 13.94 12.55
N TYR A 59 -8.11 13.95 13.81
CA TYR A 59 -8.94 14.99 14.41
C TYR A 59 -8.16 15.75 15.49
N TYR A 60 -8.06 17.06 15.31
CA TYR A 60 -7.18 17.96 16.05
C TYR A 60 -8.01 19.01 16.76
N ASP A 61 -7.77 19.20 18.05
CA ASP A 61 -8.45 20.17 18.92
C ASP A 61 -7.68 21.49 18.91
N ASN A 62 -7.40 21.95 17.68
CA ASN A 62 -6.88 23.24 17.23
C ASN A 62 -7.08 23.32 15.70
N MET A 63 -7.23 24.52 15.13
CA MET A 63 -7.43 24.72 13.69
C MET A 63 -6.18 24.46 12.81
N ASP A 64 -5.01 24.38 13.42
CA ASP A 64 -3.70 24.34 12.74
C ASP A 64 -3.10 22.93 12.68
N PHE A 65 -3.93 21.90 12.86
CA PHE A 65 -3.53 20.49 12.91
C PHE A 65 -2.55 20.15 14.05
N THR A 66 -2.66 20.85 15.17
CA THR A 66 -1.95 20.52 16.41
C THR A 66 -2.92 19.94 17.46
N ASN A 67 -2.42 19.38 18.57
CA ASN A 67 -3.28 18.79 19.61
C ASN A 67 -4.21 17.67 19.08
N LEU A 68 -3.62 16.65 18.43
CA LEU A 68 -4.33 15.46 17.95
C LEU A 68 -5.08 14.77 19.10
N LYS A 69 -6.38 14.51 18.92
CA LYS A 69 -7.22 13.80 19.90
C LYS A 69 -7.62 12.41 19.43
N VAL A 70 -8.06 12.30 18.17
CA VAL A 70 -8.64 11.06 17.63
C VAL A 70 -8.03 10.74 16.28
N THR A 71 -7.77 9.45 16.04
CA THR A 71 -7.51 8.91 14.71
C THR A 71 -8.46 7.75 14.48
N ARG A 72 -9.23 7.79 13.39
CA ARG A 72 -10.17 6.73 13.01
C ARG A 72 -10.30 6.60 11.50
N VAL A 73 -10.98 5.55 11.05
CA VAL A 73 -11.34 5.39 9.64
C VAL A 73 -12.79 5.82 9.45
N ASP A 74 -12.99 6.83 8.61
CA ASP A 74 -14.32 7.30 8.25
C ASP A 74 -14.70 6.73 6.89
N GLY A 75 -15.80 5.96 6.85
CA GLY A 75 -16.23 5.29 5.62
C GLY A 75 -16.51 6.27 4.49
N THR A 76 -17.02 7.46 4.79
CA THR A 76 -17.20 8.56 3.84
C THR A 76 -16.93 9.88 4.56
N VAL A 77 -16.70 10.95 3.79
CA VAL A 77 -16.70 12.31 4.33
C VAL A 77 -18.08 12.91 4.08
N ASN A 78 -18.98 12.74 5.06
CA ASN A 78 -20.34 13.26 5.03
C ASN A 78 -20.78 13.60 6.47
N PHE A 79 -20.17 14.66 7.01
CA PHE A 79 -20.37 15.07 8.39
C PHE A 79 -21.16 16.37 8.47
N ASP A 80 -22.01 16.44 9.48
CA ASP A 80 -22.80 17.60 9.86
C ASP A 80 -22.85 17.57 11.39
N TRP A 81 -21.97 18.37 12.01
CA TRP A 81 -21.85 18.41 13.47
C TRP A 81 -22.74 19.49 14.08
N GLY A 82 -23.37 20.35 13.25
CA GLY A 82 -24.06 21.53 13.73
C GLY A 82 -23.13 22.35 14.62
N THR A 83 -23.59 22.72 15.81
CA THR A 83 -22.79 23.45 16.81
C THR A 83 -22.00 22.54 17.76
N GLY A 84 -21.74 21.29 17.36
CA GLY A 84 -21.09 20.27 18.17
C GLY A 84 -19.68 19.95 17.69
N SER A 85 -19.06 18.94 18.30
CA SER A 85 -17.71 18.49 17.96
C SER A 85 -17.69 17.08 17.34
N PRO A 86 -16.62 16.70 16.62
CA PRO A 86 -16.49 15.36 16.04
C PRO A 86 -16.29 14.23 17.05
N ASP A 87 -15.92 14.57 18.29
CA ASP A 87 -15.66 13.67 19.41
C ASP A 87 -15.77 14.42 20.75
N ALA A 88 -16.21 13.74 21.81
CA ALA A 88 -16.40 14.34 23.13
C ALA A 88 -15.10 14.86 23.78
N SER A 89 -13.93 14.44 23.29
CA SER A 89 -12.62 14.91 23.73
C SER A 89 -12.17 16.24 23.11
N MET A 90 -13.00 16.83 22.24
CA MET A 90 -12.71 18.05 21.48
C MET A 90 -13.70 19.17 21.79
N GLY A 91 -13.24 20.42 21.69
CA GLY A 91 -14.11 21.59 21.66
C GLY A 91 -15.04 21.60 20.44
N ALA A 92 -16.17 22.30 20.57
CA ALA A 92 -17.14 22.48 19.49
C ALA A 92 -16.65 23.44 18.38
N ASP A 93 -15.74 24.34 18.74
CA ASP A 93 -15.14 25.34 17.86
C ASP A 93 -13.62 25.13 17.79
N GLN A 94 -12.97 25.82 16.84
CA GLN A 94 -11.51 25.87 16.70
C GLN A 94 -10.83 24.50 16.54
N PHE A 95 -11.44 23.58 15.79
CA PHE A 95 -10.87 22.27 15.51
C PHE A 95 -10.48 22.10 14.04
N SER A 96 -9.68 21.08 13.73
CA SER A 96 -9.36 20.72 12.36
C SER A 96 -9.36 19.22 12.14
N VAL A 97 -9.60 18.81 10.90
CA VAL A 97 -9.62 17.41 10.49
C VAL A 97 -8.82 17.23 9.22
N ARG A 98 -7.97 16.20 9.18
CA ARG A 98 -7.27 15.76 7.98
C ARG A 98 -7.66 14.34 7.64
N TRP A 99 -8.27 14.16 6.48
CA TRP A 99 -8.50 12.84 5.89
C TRP A 99 -7.41 12.54 4.86
N THR A 100 -6.79 11.37 4.99
CA THR A 100 -5.78 10.86 4.05
C THR A 100 -6.10 9.43 3.64
N GLY A 101 -5.73 9.07 2.42
CA GLY A 101 -5.89 7.72 1.89
C GLY A 101 -5.75 7.73 0.38
N ASP A 102 -6.44 6.81 -0.28
CA ASP A 102 -6.58 6.81 -1.73
C ASP A 102 -8.05 6.81 -2.18
N ILE A 103 -8.25 7.25 -3.42
CA ILE A 103 -9.51 7.18 -4.15
C ILE A 103 -9.32 6.40 -5.46
N VAL A 104 -10.31 5.59 -5.82
CA VAL A 104 -10.35 4.85 -7.10
C VAL A 104 -11.60 5.29 -7.87
N PRO A 105 -11.48 5.91 -9.06
CA PRO A 105 -12.61 6.28 -9.89
C PRO A 105 -13.14 5.08 -10.67
N ARG A 106 -14.44 5.10 -11.00
CA ARG A 106 -15.11 4.02 -11.75
C ARG A 106 -14.90 4.12 -13.26
N TYR A 107 -14.65 5.34 -13.74
CA TYR A 107 -14.58 5.69 -15.16
C TYR A 107 -13.31 6.47 -15.48
N SER A 108 -12.82 6.37 -16.72
CA SER A 108 -11.69 7.16 -17.21
C SER A 108 -12.22 8.46 -17.81
N GLU A 109 -12.37 9.49 -17.00
CA GLU A 109 -13.07 10.73 -17.33
C GLU A 109 -12.48 11.93 -16.57
N GLU A 110 -12.91 13.15 -16.93
CA GLU A 110 -12.72 14.33 -16.08
C GLU A 110 -13.72 14.28 -14.91
N TYR A 111 -13.20 14.15 -13.69
CA TYR A 111 -14.01 14.19 -12.48
C TYR A 111 -14.10 15.62 -11.95
N THR A 112 -15.29 16.02 -11.53
CA THR A 112 -15.53 17.20 -10.71
C THR A 112 -15.66 16.74 -9.26
N PHE A 113 -14.75 17.17 -8.41
CA PHE A 113 -14.90 17.08 -6.96
C PHE A 113 -15.64 18.31 -6.47
N LYS A 114 -16.55 18.12 -5.52
CA LYS A 114 -17.29 19.20 -4.86
C LYS A 114 -17.23 19.02 -3.36
N THR A 115 -16.91 20.07 -2.62
CA THR A 115 -17.00 20.10 -1.16
C THR A 115 -18.16 21.00 -0.74
N TYR A 116 -18.80 20.66 0.37
CA TYR A 116 -19.70 21.56 1.10
C TYR A 116 -19.15 21.69 2.52
N SER A 117 -18.65 22.87 2.87
CA SER A 117 -17.99 23.08 4.17
C SER A 117 -18.34 24.42 4.82
N ASP A 118 -18.27 24.42 6.14
CA ASP A 118 -18.26 25.54 7.08
C ASP A 118 -17.31 25.08 8.20
N ASP A 119 -16.11 25.62 8.37
CA ASP A 119 -15.41 26.66 7.58
C ASP A 119 -14.51 26.06 6.46
N GLY A 120 -13.20 26.33 6.51
CA GLY A 120 -12.28 26.25 5.38
C GLY A 120 -11.88 24.84 4.98
N VAL A 121 -11.58 24.67 3.69
CA VAL A 121 -11.34 23.38 3.05
C VAL A 121 -10.23 23.42 2.00
N ARG A 122 -9.42 22.37 1.97
CA ARG A 122 -8.43 22.12 0.90
C ARG A 122 -8.46 20.66 0.48
N LEU A 123 -8.51 20.41 -0.83
CA LEU A 123 -8.51 19.05 -1.39
C LEU A 123 -7.33 18.89 -2.34
N TRP A 124 -6.58 17.80 -2.17
CA TRP A 124 -5.58 17.33 -3.09
C TRP A 124 -5.94 15.94 -3.62
N ILE A 125 -5.79 15.76 -4.94
CA ILE A 125 -5.90 14.47 -5.62
C ILE A 125 -4.60 14.25 -6.39
N ASN A 126 -3.94 13.12 -6.14
CA ASN A 126 -2.64 12.78 -6.70
C ASN A 126 -1.57 13.88 -6.50
N GLY A 127 -1.58 14.54 -5.33
CA GLY A 127 -0.69 15.67 -5.01
C GLY A 127 -1.10 17.02 -5.63
N THR A 128 -2.01 17.04 -6.61
CA THR A 128 -2.53 18.27 -7.22
C THR A 128 -3.61 18.87 -6.32
N LYS A 129 -3.45 20.14 -5.93
CA LYS A 129 -4.47 20.88 -5.16
C LYS A 129 -5.62 21.25 -6.09
N VAL A 130 -6.79 20.63 -5.91
CA VAL A 130 -7.98 20.83 -6.75
C VAL A 130 -8.98 21.81 -6.15
N ILE A 131 -9.01 21.95 -4.82
CA ILE A 131 -9.84 22.94 -4.10
C ILE A 131 -8.95 23.64 -3.05
N ASP A 132 -9.04 24.95 -2.96
CA ASP A 132 -8.32 25.78 -1.99
C ASP A 132 -9.18 26.96 -1.53
N ASN A 133 -9.98 26.75 -0.48
CA ASN A 133 -10.74 27.81 0.17
C ASN A 133 -10.45 27.76 1.67
N TRP A 134 -9.29 28.27 2.06
CA TRP A 134 -8.78 28.22 3.44
C TRP A 134 -9.10 29.50 4.22
N THR A 135 -10.37 29.92 4.22
CA THR A 135 -10.87 31.13 4.89
C THR A 135 -12.13 30.82 5.69
N ASP A 136 -12.42 31.62 6.71
CA ASP A 136 -13.70 31.56 7.43
C ASP A 136 -14.85 31.81 6.46
N HIS A 137 -15.86 30.95 6.47
CA HIS A 137 -17.04 31.09 5.63
C HIS A 137 -18.21 30.23 6.11
N ALA A 138 -19.42 30.78 6.01
CA ALA A 138 -20.66 30.00 6.14
C ALA A 138 -20.73 28.84 5.13
N PRO A 139 -21.72 27.92 5.21
CA PRO A 139 -21.73 26.70 4.42
C PRO A 139 -21.68 26.96 2.91
N THR A 140 -20.56 26.60 2.29
CA THR A 140 -20.22 26.98 0.91
C THR A 140 -19.84 25.78 0.07
N TYR A 141 -20.31 25.76 -1.19
CA TYR A 141 -19.88 24.77 -2.18
C TYR A 141 -18.61 25.24 -2.90
N ASN A 142 -17.59 24.39 -2.94
CA ASN A 142 -16.38 24.61 -3.74
C ASN A 142 -16.18 23.44 -4.70
N THR A 143 -15.69 23.70 -5.91
CA THR A 143 -15.48 22.65 -6.93
C THR A 143 -14.10 22.70 -7.54
N GLY A 144 -13.56 21.52 -7.86
CA GLY A 144 -12.29 21.35 -8.56
C GLY A 144 -12.36 20.19 -9.55
N LYS A 145 -11.59 20.25 -10.63
CA LYS A 145 -11.61 19.24 -11.70
C LYS A 145 -10.27 18.56 -11.87
N ILE A 146 -10.28 17.27 -12.18
CA ILE A 146 -9.09 16.50 -12.51
C ILE A 146 -9.44 15.29 -13.39
N THR A 147 -8.62 15.00 -14.39
CA THR A 147 -8.76 13.80 -15.22
C THR A 147 -8.21 12.58 -14.49
N LEU A 148 -9.02 11.54 -14.37
CA LEU A 148 -8.64 10.28 -13.72
C LEU A 148 -8.89 9.09 -14.64
N THR A 149 -8.17 7.99 -14.42
CA THR A 149 -8.31 6.73 -15.16
C THR A 149 -9.03 5.70 -14.30
N ALA A 150 -10.05 5.03 -14.85
CA ALA A 150 -10.83 4.01 -14.18
C ALA A 150 -9.94 2.96 -13.50
N GLY A 151 -10.27 2.61 -12.25
CA GLY A 151 -9.56 1.57 -11.50
C GLY A 151 -8.16 1.95 -11.03
N GLN A 152 -7.60 3.09 -11.48
CA GLN A 152 -6.34 3.59 -10.93
C GLN A 152 -6.53 4.21 -9.56
N ARG A 153 -5.57 3.99 -8.67
CA ARG A 153 -5.60 4.49 -7.31
C ARG A 153 -4.84 5.81 -7.23
N TYR A 154 -5.49 6.85 -6.73
CA TYR A 154 -4.91 8.18 -6.59
C TYR A 154 -4.89 8.57 -5.12
N SER A 155 -3.78 9.15 -4.65
CA SER A 155 -3.73 9.67 -3.27
C SER A 155 -4.75 10.78 -3.09
N ILE A 156 -5.50 10.77 -2.01
CA ILE A 156 -6.41 11.84 -1.61
C ILE A 156 -5.97 12.41 -0.27
N LYS A 157 -5.94 13.74 -0.18
CA LYS A 157 -5.82 14.48 1.08
C LYS A 157 -6.90 15.54 1.13
N LEU A 158 -7.74 15.50 2.14
CA LEU A 158 -8.73 16.53 2.43
C LEU A 158 -8.42 17.13 3.79
N GLU A 159 -8.27 18.43 3.84
CA GLU A 159 -8.07 19.21 5.06
C GLU A 159 -9.27 20.12 5.27
N PHE A 160 -9.71 20.21 6.52
CA PHE A 160 -10.85 21.00 6.98
C PHE A 160 -10.50 21.67 8.31
N TYR A 161 -11.01 22.88 8.55
CA TYR A 161 -11.06 23.46 9.89
C TYR A 161 -12.43 24.10 10.16
N GLU A 162 -12.76 24.16 11.44
CA GLU A 162 -13.87 24.91 12.01
C GLU A 162 -13.29 25.99 12.90
N ASN A 163 -13.66 27.26 12.69
CA ASN A 163 -13.29 28.37 13.55
C ASN A 163 -14.35 28.62 14.62
N GLY A 164 -15.61 28.68 14.23
CA GLY A 164 -16.70 28.55 15.18
C GLY A 164 -18.09 28.79 14.60
N GLY A 165 -19.09 28.32 15.33
CA GLY A 165 -20.48 28.35 14.87
C GLY A 165 -20.97 26.96 14.46
N GLY A 166 -21.22 26.76 13.16
CA GLY A 166 -21.83 25.53 12.65
C GLY A 166 -20.86 24.76 11.76
N ALA A 167 -20.47 23.56 12.16
CA ALA A 167 -19.49 22.77 11.42
C ALA A 167 -20.14 21.72 10.50
N VAL A 168 -19.81 21.77 9.20
CA VAL A 168 -20.25 20.78 8.20
C VAL A 168 -19.11 20.48 7.23
N MET A 169 -18.97 19.23 6.80
CA MET A 169 -17.99 18.85 5.78
C MET A 169 -18.48 17.63 4.98
N LYS A 170 -18.75 17.83 3.70
CA LYS A 170 -19.21 16.79 2.77
C LYS A 170 -18.38 16.78 1.50
N LEU A 171 -17.95 15.60 1.06
CA LEU A 171 -17.18 15.40 -0.16
C LEU A 171 -18.01 14.64 -1.21
N TYR A 172 -18.20 15.27 -2.36
CA TYR A 172 -18.91 14.73 -3.51
C TYR A 172 -17.97 14.59 -4.70
N TRP A 173 -18.37 13.73 -5.64
CA TRP A 173 -17.77 13.66 -6.97
C TRP A 173 -18.84 13.49 -8.06
N SER A 174 -18.50 13.84 -9.29
CA SER A 174 -19.29 13.56 -10.49
C SER A 174 -18.40 13.53 -11.73
N SER A 175 -18.87 12.91 -12.80
CA SER A 175 -18.24 12.90 -14.13
C SER A 175 -19.33 12.68 -15.19
N ALA A 176 -18.97 12.42 -16.45
CA ALA A 176 -19.96 12.19 -17.50
C ALA A 176 -20.81 10.92 -17.24
N SER A 177 -20.18 9.86 -16.75
CA SER A 177 -20.82 8.58 -16.42
C SER A 177 -21.09 8.39 -14.92
N GLN A 178 -20.51 9.23 -14.06
CA GLN A 178 -20.71 9.22 -12.61
C GLN A 178 -21.72 10.31 -12.22
N PRO A 179 -22.95 9.98 -11.79
CA PRO A 179 -23.85 10.98 -11.22
C PRO A 179 -23.24 11.59 -9.95
N GLU A 180 -23.66 12.80 -9.61
CA GLU A 180 -23.21 13.42 -8.37
C GLU A 180 -23.67 12.60 -7.15
N GLU A 181 -22.71 12.21 -6.32
CA GLU A 181 -22.96 11.53 -5.05
C GLU A 181 -21.84 11.84 -4.05
N ILE A 182 -22.11 11.59 -2.76
CA ILE A 182 -21.05 11.51 -1.76
C ILE A 182 -20.06 10.46 -2.22
N VAL A 183 -18.76 10.76 -2.19
CA VAL A 183 -17.74 9.79 -2.59
C VAL A 183 -17.90 8.53 -1.72
N PRO A 184 -18.30 7.40 -2.30
CA PRO A 184 -18.76 6.28 -1.50
C PRO A 184 -17.60 5.51 -0.92
N LYS A 185 -17.84 4.91 0.24
CA LYS A 185 -16.87 4.10 0.98
C LYS A 185 -16.13 3.11 0.10
N SER A 186 -16.83 2.43 -0.82
CA SER A 186 -16.25 1.43 -1.71
C SER A 186 -15.17 1.97 -2.65
N GLN A 187 -15.04 3.29 -2.81
CA GLN A 187 -14.07 3.97 -3.65
C GLN A 187 -12.97 4.68 -2.84
N LEU A 188 -13.02 4.62 -1.51
CA LEU A 188 -12.08 5.25 -0.58
C LEU A 188 -11.30 4.20 0.20
N TYR A 189 -10.00 4.42 0.37
CA TYR A 189 -9.11 3.45 1.01
C TYR A 189 -8.20 4.12 2.04
N SER A 190 -8.32 3.70 3.29
CA SER A 190 -7.71 4.36 4.45
C SER A 190 -6.21 4.10 4.52
N GLN A 191 -5.81 2.91 4.08
CA GLN A 191 -4.43 2.61 3.74
C GLN A 191 -4.17 3.16 2.36
N SER A 192 -3.52 4.32 2.30
CA SER A 192 -2.86 4.70 1.07
C SER A 192 -1.89 3.58 0.72
N LEU A 193 -1.98 3.03 -0.49
CA LEU A 193 -0.81 2.38 -1.05
C LEU A 193 0.19 3.51 -1.10
N LYS A 194 1.11 3.56 -0.12
CA LYS A 194 2.33 4.36 -0.25
C LYS A 194 2.70 4.22 -1.70
N SER A 195 2.67 5.33 -2.43
CA SER A 195 3.05 5.29 -3.81
C SER A 195 4.40 4.62 -3.82
N ALA A 196 4.40 3.39 -4.30
CA ALA A 196 5.63 2.70 -4.59
C ALA A 196 6.34 3.50 -5.70
N ALA A 197 5.80 4.59 -6.27
CA ALA A 197 6.59 5.51 -7.08
C ALA A 197 7.61 6.36 -6.28
N GLY A 198 7.54 6.41 -4.94
CA GLY A 198 8.57 7.02 -4.09
C GLY A 198 9.56 6.03 -3.46
N GLU A 199 9.20 4.74 -3.41
CA GLU A 199 10.04 3.63 -2.90
C GLU A 199 10.33 2.55 -3.98
N LEU A 200 9.94 2.79 -5.23
CA LEU A 200 10.43 2.15 -6.44
C LEU A 200 11.23 3.20 -7.18
N GLN A 201 12.42 3.50 -6.65
CA GLN A 201 13.52 3.46 -7.60
C GLN A 201 13.45 2.09 -8.28
N PRO A 202 13.60 2.01 -9.60
CA PRO A 202 13.54 0.71 -10.27
C PRO A 202 14.51 -0.23 -9.56
N LEU A 203 13.99 -1.23 -8.84
CA LEU A 203 14.76 -2.41 -8.42
C LEU A 203 15.12 -3.28 -9.64
N LEU A 204 14.84 -2.78 -10.84
CA LEU A 204 15.50 -3.12 -12.09
C LEU A 204 16.50 -2.02 -12.47
N SER A 205 17.44 -1.72 -11.58
CA SER A 205 18.81 -1.83 -12.04
C SER A 205 19.35 -3.12 -11.43
N GLU A 206 19.39 -4.17 -12.23
CA GLU A 206 20.60 -4.98 -12.27
C GLU A 206 21.77 -4.03 -12.64
N LYS A 207 22.19 -3.19 -11.70
CA LYS A 207 23.63 -3.09 -11.54
C LYS A 207 23.96 -4.34 -10.76
N GLU A 208 24.38 -5.36 -11.50
CA GLU A 208 25.62 -6.05 -11.16
C GLU A 208 26.67 -5.00 -10.76
N ASN A 209 26.57 -4.47 -9.55
CA ASN A 209 27.73 -4.35 -8.72
C ASN A 209 27.61 -5.54 -7.79
N ALA A 210 28.10 -6.69 -8.28
CA ALA A 210 28.45 -7.81 -7.46
C ALA A 210 29.49 -7.35 -6.43
N ALA A 211 29.02 -6.73 -5.34
CA ALA A 211 29.74 -6.81 -4.08
C ALA A 211 29.53 -8.24 -3.59
N SER A 212 30.41 -9.14 -4.05
CA SER A 212 30.95 -10.40 -3.48
C SER A 212 30.09 -11.35 -2.62
N VAL A 213 28.86 -11.01 -2.25
CA VAL A 213 28.04 -11.77 -1.32
C VAL A 213 27.38 -12.95 -2.04
N HIS A 214 27.83 -14.16 -1.72
CA HIS A 214 27.30 -15.40 -2.29
C HIS A 214 26.53 -16.17 -1.24
N ILE A 215 25.24 -16.41 -1.49
CA ILE A 215 24.36 -17.18 -0.61
C ILE A 215 23.99 -18.50 -1.28
N TYR A 216 24.34 -19.62 -0.63
CA TYR A 216 24.09 -20.96 -1.16
C TYR A 216 23.92 -22.01 -0.04
N PRO A 217 23.21 -23.11 -0.29
CA PRO A 217 22.37 -23.36 -1.47
C PRO A 217 21.09 -22.51 -1.41
N ASN A 218 20.50 -22.22 -2.57
CA ASN A 218 19.15 -21.67 -2.67
C ASN A 218 18.42 -22.42 -3.81
N PRO A 219 17.41 -23.26 -3.51
CA PRO A 219 16.77 -23.49 -2.21
C PRO A 219 17.68 -24.15 -1.15
N VAL A 220 17.42 -23.87 0.14
CA VAL A 220 18.15 -24.39 1.30
C VAL A 220 17.32 -25.36 2.12
N ALA A 221 17.91 -26.49 2.52
CA ALA A 221 17.30 -27.43 3.46
C ALA A 221 17.72 -27.14 4.90
N ASP A 222 19.00 -27.33 5.25
CA ASP A 222 19.42 -27.28 6.66
C ASP A 222 20.44 -26.18 6.96
N ARG A 223 21.40 -25.96 6.06
CA ARG A 223 22.52 -25.04 6.31
C ARG A 223 22.64 -24.06 5.16
N LEU A 224 22.58 -22.78 5.49
CA LEU A 224 22.74 -21.68 4.57
C LEU A 224 24.15 -21.09 4.74
N SER A 225 24.94 -21.12 3.67
CA SER A 225 26.24 -20.48 3.60
C SER A 225 26.10 -19.07 3.03
N ILE A 226 26.69 -18.09 3.69
CA ILE A 226 26.74 -16.69 3.27
C ILE A 226 28.22 -16.32 3.25
N LYS A 227 28.77 -16.10 2.05
CA LYS A 227 30.14 -15.63 1.84
C LYS A 227 30.13 -14.18 1.45
N GLY A 228 31.12 -13.40 1.88
CA GLY A 228 31.39 -12.03 1.45
C GLY A 228 32.87 -11.72 1.63
N GLU A 229 33.26 -10.45 1.54
CA GLU A 229 34.65 -10.04 1.78
C GLU A 229 34.96 -9.82 3.27
N LYS A 230 34.01 -9.22 3.99
CA LYS A 230 34.05 -8.88 5.42
C LYS A 230 32.62 -8.62 5.93
N LEU A 231 31.90 -9.70 6.19
CA LEU A 231 30.56 -9.67 6.75
C LEU A 231 30.57 -9.01 8.13
N ALA A 232 29.80 -7.94 8.30
CA ALA A 232 29.64 -7.20 9.54
C ALA A 232 28.35 -7.58 10.29
N SER A 233 27.28 -7.86 9.55
CA SER A 233 26.01 -8.34 10.12
C SER A 233 25.20 -9.15 9.12
N VAL A 234 24.46 -10.13 9.62
CA VAL A 234 23.51 -10.94 8.85
C VAL A 234 22.22 -11.06 9.63
N ALA A 235 21.08 -10.85 8.98
CA ALA A 235 19.77 -11.11 9.56
C ALA A 235 18.88 -11.86 8.56
N ILE A 236 18.09 -12.81 9.06
CA ILE A 236 17.08 -13.53 8.27
C ILE A 236 15.71 -13.14 8.81
N TYR A 237 14.83 -12.72 7.92
CA TYR A 237 13.46 -12.30 8.23
C TYR A 237 12.45 -13.22 7.57
N ASN A 238 11.36 -13.51 8.28
CA ASN A 238 10.16 -14.07 7.65
C ASN A 238 9.40 -13.00 6.86
N LEU A 239 8.32 -13.39 6.16
CA LEU A 239 7.54 -12.48 5.32
C LEU A 239 6.72 -11.46 6.12
N GLN A 240 6.55 -11.65 7.43
CA GLN A 240 5.95 -10.66 8.34
C GLN A 240 6.97 -9.61 8.83
N GLY A 241 8.23 -9.68 8.37
CA GLY A 241 9.30 -8.76 8.76
C GLY A 241 9.92 -9.08 10.13
N ILE A 242 9.60 -10.22 10.74
CA ILE A 242 10.16 -10.64 12.02
C ILE A 242 11.52 -11.30 11.77
N ALA A 243 12.56 -10.83 12.45
CA ALA A 243 13.88 -11.46 12.42
C ALA A 243 13.84 -12.82 13.12
N VAL A 244 14.12 -13.87 12.36
CA VAL A 244 14.21 -15.27 12.85
C VAL A 244 15.65 -15.69 13.11
N TYR A 245 16.62 -14.94 12.58
CA TYR A 245 18.03 -15.09 12.86
C TYR A 245 18.71 -13.73 12.81
N HIS A 246 19.69 -13.51 13.69
CA HIS A 246 20.52 -12.33 13.69
C HIS A 246 21.93 -12.70 14.11
N TRP A 247 22.91 -12.14 13.41
CA TRP A 247 24.31 -12.28 13.70
C TRP A 247 25.03 -10.96 13.43
N THR A 248 25.97 -10.61 14.30
CA THR A 248 26.89 -9.50 14.15
C THR A 248 28.30 -9.99 14.45
N GLY A 249 29.28 -9.53 13.70
CA GLY A 249 30.66 -9.93 13.92
C GLY A 249 31.54 -9.51 12.76
N THR A 250 32.63 -10.23 12.54
CA THR A 250 33.47 -10.03 11.36
C THR A 250 33.95 -11.39 10.89
N THR A 251 33.54 -11.78 9.69
CA THR A 251 33.92 -13.04 9.03
C THR A 251 33.83 -12.88 7.52
N ASP A 252 34.51 -13.71 6.74
CA ASP A 252 34.36 -13.82 5.28
C ASP A 252 33.31 -14.89 4.88
N GLU A 253 33.02 -15.84 5.77
CA GLU A 253 31.97 -16.84 5.61
C GLU A 253 31.18 -17.03 6.91
N LEU A 254 29.85 -17.05 6.80
CA LEU A 254 28.92 -17.41 7.87
C LEU A 254 28.04 -18.58 7.41
N VAL A 255 28.00 -19.65 8.21
CA VAL A 255 27.09 -20.77 7.98
C VAL A 255 25.99 -20.75 9.04
N VAL A 256 24.75 -20.54 8.60
CA VAL A 256 23.56 -20.47 9.45
C VAL A 256 22.82 -21.80 9.41
N ASP A 257 22.52 -22.37 10.57
CA ASP A 257 21.57 -23.48 10.69
C ASP A 257 20.15 -22.94 10.56
N VAL A 258 19.47 -23.33 9.50
CA VAL A 258 18.09 -22.96 9.19
C VAL A 258 17.15 -24.15 9.32
N SER A 259 17.61 -25.31 9.80
CA SER A 259 16.82 -26.55 9.88
C SER A 259 15.52 -26.39 10.69
N ALA A 260 15.54 -25.55 11.73
CA ALA A 260 14.38 -25.24 12.57
C ALA A 260 13.39 -24.24 11.93
N LEU A 261 13.75 -23.59 10.82
CA LEU A 261 12.86 -22.68 10.12
C LEU A 261 11.79 -23.47 9.36
N LEU A 262 10.54 -22.99 9.44
CA LEU A 262 9.45 -23.55 8.63
C LEU A 262 9.76 -23.35 7.14
N PRO A 263 9.37 -24.29 6.25
CA PRO A 263 9.48 -24.11 4.81
C PRO A 263 8.79 -22.83 4.34
N GLY A 264 9.42 -22.10 3.42
CA GLY A 264 8.91 -20.81 2.95
C GLY A 264 10.00 -19.89 2.41
N VAL A 265 9.59 -18.69 2.00
CA VAL A 265 10.51 -17.65 1.52
C VAL A 265 10.97 -16.80 2.70
N TYR A 266 12.28 -16.56 2.77
CA TYR A 266 12.90 -15.69 3.75
C TYR A 266 13.71 -14.60 3.05
N VAL A 267 13.84 -13.46 3.71
CA VAL A 267 14.71 -12.35 3.27
C VAL A 267 15.97 -12.37 4.10
N VAL A 268 17.12 -12.42 3.45
CA VAL A 268 18.43 -12.33 4.08
C VAL A 268 18.98 -10.93 3.82
N SER A 269 19.27 -10.21 4.91
CA SER A 269 19.97 -8.94 4.90
C SER A 269 21.41 -9.18 5.33
N VAL A 270 22.36 -8.70 4.53
CA VAL A 270 23.80 -8.88 4.75
C VAL A 270 24.47 -7.52 4.65
N VAL A 271 25.25 -7.14 5.66
CA VAL A 271 26.17 -6.00 5.58
C VAL A 271 27.57 -6.55 5.38
N ASP A 272 28.18 -6.23 4.25
CA ASP A 272 29.53 -6.64 3.85
C ASP A 272 30.35 -5.40 3.48
N ASN A 273 31.49 -5.16 4.12
CA ASN A 273 32.31 -3.95 3.88
C ASN A 273 31.49 -2.63 3.90
N GLU A 274 30.62 -2.46 4.90
CA GLU A 274 29.70 -1.32 5.05
C GLU A 274 28.61 -1.19 3.96
N GLN A 275 28.54 -2.14 3.02
CA GLN A 275 27.51 -2.20 2.00
C GLN A 275 26.39 -3.17 2.40
N LEU A 276 25.15 -2.72 2.25
CA LEU A 276 23.97 -3.54 2.49
C LEU A 276 23.56 -4.29 1.21
N SER A 277 23.41 -5.61 1.33
CA SER A 277 22.86 -6.51 0.30
C SER A 277 21.63 -7.23 0.85
N VAL A 278 20.59 -7.38 0.02
CA VAL A 278 19.35 -8.06 0.39
C VAL A 278 19.02 -9.13 -0.65
N MET A 279 18.80 -10.36 -0.19
CA MET A 279 18.53 -11.51 -1.05
C MET A 279 17.35 -12.33 -0.53
N ARG A 280 16.65 -13.02 -1.44
CA ARG A 280 15.58 -13.96 -1.09
C ARG A 280 16.10 -15.39 -1.15
N ILE A 281 15.78 -16.17 -0.13
CA ILE A 281 16.07 -17.61 -0.09
C ILE A 281 14.78 -18.41 0.06
N MET A 282 14.76 -19.62 -0.51
CA MET A 282 13.68 -20.57 -0.33
C MET A 282 14.11 -21.67 0.63
N LYS A 283 13.47 -21.77 1.80
CA LYS A 283 13.63 -22.89 2.74
C LYS A 283 12.73 -24.04 2.30
N VAL A 284 13.31 -25.22 2.10
CA VAL A 284 12.59 -26.45 1.76
C VAL A 284 12.71 -27.50 2.87
N ILE A 285 11.87 -28.53 2.81
CA ILE A 285 12.01 -29.72 3.67
C ILE A 285 13.15 -30.57 3.10
N LYS A 286 13.90 -31.25 3.97
CA LYS A 286 14.96 -32.17 3.59
C LYS A 286 14.43 -33.41 2.88
#